data_AF-A0A351FNG5-F1
#
_entry.id   AF-A0A351FNG5-F1
#
_cell.length_a   1.000
_cell.length_b   1.000
_cell.length_c   1.000
_cell.angle_alpha   90.00
_cell.angle_beta   90.00
_cell.angle_gamma   90.00
#
_symmetry.space_group_name_H-M   'P 1'
#
loop_
_entity.id
_entity.type
_entity.pdbx_description
1 polymer ?
#
loop_
_entity_poly.entity_id
_entity_poly.type
_entity_poly.pdbx_seq_one_letter_code
_entity_poly.pdbx_strand_id
1 'polypeptide(L)'
;MLTATTVPELSDAELSQYAQLIYDTTGNVISSKKKQLLSNRLRRRLRATGLTSFGDYLRHLRRLPAANPEWDAFLQEITTHETYLFRDKSHWDWFRETFLPETVRQANAGARPKSLRIWSAACSTGDEACTIAT
;
A
#
# COMPACT_ATOMS: atom_id res chain seq x y z
N MET A 1 33.94 15.05 -12.16
CA MET A 1 32.69 15.42 -12.86
C MET A 1 31.74 14.24 -12.78
N LEU A 2 30.70 14.30 -11.95
CA LEU A 2 29.63 13.29 -11.92
C LEU A 2 28.70 13.58 -13.09
N THR A 3 28.74 12.74 -14.13
CA THR A 3 27.76 12.78 -15.21
C THR A 3 26.40 12.40 -14.61
N ALA A 4 25.44 13.32 -14.61
CA ALA A 4 24.07 13.01 -14.24
C ALA A 4 23.53 12.02 -15.27
N THR A 5 23.52 10.73 -14.94
CA THR A 5 22.89 9.70 -15.77
C THR A 5 21.40 9.96 -15.75
N THR A 6 20.88 10.59 -16.81
CA THR A 6 19.45 10.84 -16.98
C THR A 6 18.76 9.49 -17.18
N VAL A 7 18.09 9.01 -16.13
CA VAL A 7 17.23 7.83 -16.24
C VAL A 7 16.16 8.12 -17.29
N PRO A 8 16.00 7.27 -18.31
CA PRO A 8 15.03 7.47 -19.39
C PRO A 8 13.60 7.53 -18.84
N GLU A 9 12.65 7.99 -19.65
CA GLU A 9 11.23 7.92 -19.28
C GLU A 9 10.71 6.48 -19.32
N LEU A 10 9.77 6.17 -18.43
CA LEU A 10 9.06 4.90 -18.43
C LEU A 10 8.22 4.82 -19.72
N SER A 11 8.42 3.81 -20.55
CA SER A 11 7.59 3.62 -21.75
C SER A 11 6.20 3.07 -21.38
N ASP A 12 5.22 3.17 -22.29
CA ASP A 12 3.89 2.59 -22.07
C ASP A 12 3.93 1.05 -22.06
N ALA A 13 4.86 0.45 -22.81
CA ALA A 13 5.09 -0.98 -22.79
C ALA A 13 5.64 -1.44 -21.44
N GLU A 14 6.67 -0.75 -20.91
CA GLU A 14 7.20 -1.05 -19.57
C GLU A 14 6.14 -0.79 -18.49
N LEU A 15 5.38 0.30 -18.59
CA LEU A 15 4.27 0.58 -17.69
C LEU A 15 3.28 -0.60 -17.64
N SER A 16 2.91 -1.13 -18.80
CA SER A 16 1.97 -2.26 -18.89
C SER A 16 2.56 -3.51 -18.23
N GLN A 17 3.86 -3.76 -18.41
CA GLN A 17 4.54 -4.90 -17.78
C GLN A 17 4.66 -4.76 -16.26
N TYR A 18 4.95 -3.55 -15.76
CA TYR A 18 4.94 -3.28 -14.33
C TYR A 18 3.52 -3.37 -13.76
N ALA A 19 2.52 -2.82 -14.43
CA ALA A 19 1.13 -2.88 -13.99
C ALA A 19 0.66 -4.35 -13.87
N GLN A 20 1.00 -5.19 -14.84
CA GLN A 20 0.70 -6.62 -14.77
C GLN A 20 1.43 -7.29 -13.60
N LEU A 21 2.72 -7.02 -13.43
CA LEU A 21 3.49 -7.60 -12.32
C LEU A 21 2.91 -7.21 -10.95
N ILE A 22 2.53 -5.94 -10.79
CA ILE A 22 1.92 -5.42 -9.56
C ILE A 22 0.57 -6.10 -9.30
N TYR A 23 -0.24 -6.26 -10.35
CA TYR A 23 -1.52 -6.95 -10.25
C TYR A 23 -1.34 -8.41 -9.85
N ASP A 24 -0.44 -9.15 -10.51
CA ASP A 24 -0.18 -10.56 -10.22
C ASP A 24 0.33 -10.78 -8.79
N THR A 25 1.08 -9.81 -8.25
CA THR A 25 1.69 -9.90 -6.92
C THR A 25 0.76 -9.43 -5.79
N THR A 26 -0.08 -8.41 -6.03
CA THR A 26 -0.81 -7.70 -4.97
C THR A 26 -2.31 -7.53 -5.22
N GLY A 27 -2.79 -7.81 -6.43
CA GLY A 27 -4.15 -7.47 -6.88
C GLY A 27 -4.38 -5.98 -7.18
N ASN A 28 -3.39 -5.11 -6.98
CA ASN A 28 -3.55 -3.68 -7.23
C ASN A 28 -3.55 -3.35 -8.73
N VAL A 29 -4.57 -2.62 -9.18
CA VAL A 29 -4.68 -2.15 -10.56
C VAL A 29 -4.03 -0.77 -10.71
N ILE A 30 -3.03 -0.69 -11.59
CA ILE A 30 -2.38 0.57 -11.96
C ILE A 30 -2.89 1.04 -13.32
N SER A 31 -3.60 2.16 -13.35
CA SER A 31 -4.07 2.76 -14.60
C SER A 31 -2.98 3.58 -15.28
N SER A 32 -3.10 3.77 -16.60
CA SER A 32 -2.17 4.58 -17.40
C SER A 32 -2.03 6.02 -16.88
N LYS A 33 -3.09 6.59 -16.30
CA LYS A 33 -3.09 7.92 -15.67
C LYS A 33 -2.09 8.04 -14.51
N LYS A 34 -1.72 6.92 -13.87
CA LYS A 34 -0.74 6.88 -12.76
C LYS A 34 0.70 6.68 -13.23
N LYS A 35 0.99 6.71 -14.53
CA LYS A 35 2.33 6.49 -15.11
C LYS A 35 3.42 7.35 -14.45
N GLN A 36 3.18 8.64 -14.30
CA GLN A 36 4.15 9.56 -13.70
C GLN A 36 4.43 9.24 -12.22
N LEU A 37 3.38 8.91 -11.47
CA LEU A 37 3.50 8.49 -10.07
C LEU A 37 4.34 7.22 -9.94
N LEU A 38 4.05 6.19 -10.76
CA LEU A 38 4.80 4.94 -10.75
C LEU A 38 6.25 5.15 -11.18
N SER A 39 6.49 5.93 -12.24
CA SER A 39 7.84 6.27 -12.72
C SER A 39 8.69 6.90 -11.61
N ASN A 40 8.13 7.85 -10.86
CA ASN A 40 8.85 8.50 -9.75
C ASN A 40 9.16 7.54 -8.59
N ARG A 41 8.25 6.62 -8.27
CA ARG A 41 8.47 5.54 -7.27
C ARG A 41 9.57 4.58 -7.72
N LEU A 42 9.50 4.10 -8.96
CA LEU A 42 10.50 3.20 -9.55
C LEU A 42 11.89 3.84 -9.64
N ARG A 43 12.01 5.15 -9.90
CA ARG A 43 13.30 5.87 -9.92
C ARG A 43 14.03 5.80 -8.58
N ARG A 44 13.31 5.72 -7.45
CA ARG A 44 13.94 5.51 -6.13
C ARG A 44 14.56 4.13 -6.02
N ARG A 45 13.86 3.10 -6.54
CA ARG A 45 14.42 1.74 -6.62
C ARG A 45 15.63 1.65 -7.53
N LEU A 46 15.58 2.24 -8.72
CA LEU A 46 16.71 2.31 -9.65
C LEU A 46 17.98 2.86 -8.98
N ARG A 47 17.85 3.95 -8.22
CA ARG A 47 18.97 4.52 -7.44
C ARG A 47 19.47 3.56 -6.36
N ALA A 48 18.56 2.90 -5.64
CA ALA A 48 18.91 1.96 -4.58
C ALA A 48 19.63 0.71 -5.11
N THR A 49 19.27 0.22 -6.29
CA THR A 49 19.86 -0.97 -6.92
C THR A 49 21.03 -0.65 -7.86
N GLY A 50 21.34 0.64 -8.09
CA GLY A 50 22.36 1.07 -9.05
C GLY A 50 22.01 0.80 -10.52
N LEU A 51 20.74 0.52 -10.83
CA LEU A 51 20.29 0.25 -12.20
C LEU A 51 19.88 1.56 -12.89
N THR A 52 20.11 1.65 -14.20
CA THR A 52 19.90 2.89 -14.97
C THR A 52 18.69 2.84 -15.89
N SER A 53 17.99 1.71 -15.96
CA SER A 53 16.85 1.48 -16.86
C SER A 53 15.70 0.76 -16.16
N PHE A 54 14.47 1.17 -16.45
CA PHE A 54 13.26 0.50 -15.96
C PHE A 54 13.16 -0.94 -16.45
N GLY A 55 13.50 -1.21 -17.71
CA GLY A 55 13.52 -2.56 -18.24
C GLY A 55 14.56 -3.47 -17.56
N ASP A 56 15.73 -2.93 -17.18
CA ASP A 56 16.73 -3.69 -16.42
C ASP A 56 16.23 -4.07 -15.04
N TYR A 57 15.59 -3.13 -14.35
CA TYR A 57 15.02 -3.38 -13.03
C TYR A 57 13.86 -4.39 -13.08
N LEU A 58 13.02 -4.34 -14.12
CA LEU A 58 11.96 -5.32 -14.30
C LEU A 58 12.52 -6.73 -14.53
N ARG A 59 13.57 -6.86 -15.36
CA ARG A 59 14.27 -8.14 -15.56
C ARG A 59 14.96 -8.61 -14.29
N HIS A 60 15.53 -7.68 -13.52
CA HIS A 60 16.15 -7.98 -12.23
C HIS A 60 15.12 -8.59 -11.28
N LEU A 61 13.99 -7.92 -11.03
CA LEU A 61 12.90 -8.41 -10.18
C LEU A 61 12.45 -9.83 -10.58
N ARG A 62 12.18 -10.06 -11.87
CA ARG A 62 11.72 -11.37 -12.37
C ARG A 62 12.71 -12.52 -12.18
N ARG A 63 14.00 -12.24 -12.01
CA ARG A 63 15.04 -13.25 -11.76
C ARG A 63 15.26 -13.52 -10.27
N LEU A 64 14.76 -12.65 -9.40
CA LEU A 64 14.92 -12.81 -7.96
C LEU A 64 13.90 -13.82 -7.42
N PRO A 65 14.30 -14.68 -6.46
CA PRO A 65 13.35 -15.48 -5.69
C PRO A 65 12.32 -14.57 -5.01
N ALA A 66 11.08 -15.05 -4.84
CA ALA A 66 10.02 -14.28 -4.18
C ALA A 66 10.37 -13.81 -2.76
N ALA A 67 11.22 -14.57 -2.05
CA ALA A 67 11.71 -14.22 -0.72
C ALA A 67 12.86 -13.18 -0.70
N ASN A 68 13.26 -12.66 -1.87
CA ASN A 68 14.33 -11.66 -1.92
C ASN A 68 13.84 -10.31 -1.34
N PRO A 69 14.62 -9.63 -0.48
CA PRO A 69 14.23 -8.36 0.13
C PRO A 69 13.91 -7.22 -0.87
N GLU A 70 14.39 -7.31 -2.11
CA GLU A 70 14.06 -6.33 -3.14
C GLU A 70 12.56 -6.37 -3.50
N TRP A 71 11.90 -7.51 -3.38
CA TRP A 71 10.44 -7.59 -3.56
C TRP A 71 9.71 -6.74 -2.54
N ASP A 72 10.06 -6.87 -1.25
CA ASP A 72 9.46 -6.05 -0.21
C ASP A 72 9.73 -4.56 -0.47
N ALA A 73 10.97 -4.22 -0.82
CA ALA A 73 11.36 -2.84 -1.08
C ALA A 73 10.64 -2.25 -2.32
N PHE A 74 10.42 -3.06 -3.36
CA PHE A 74 9.59 -2.70 -4.51
C PHE A 74 8.12 -2.48 -4.11
N LEU A 75 7.54 -3.42 -3.37
CA LEU A 75 6.14 -3.37 -2.92
C LEU A 75 5.88 -2.14 -2.07
N GLN A 76 6.79 -1.82 -1.14
CA GLN A 76 6.72 -0.63 -0.29
C GLN A 76 6.68 0.68 -1.11
N GLU A 77 7.40 0.75 -2.22
CA GLU A 77 7.42 1.93 -3.08
C GLU A 77 6.14 2.09 -3.91
N ILE A 78 5.48 1.00 -4.28
CA ILE A 78 4.28 1.04 -5.14
C ILE A 78 2.97 1.13 -4.35
N THR A 79 2.95 0.79 -3.06
CA THR A 79 1.78 0.94 -2.18
C THR A 79 1.62 2.39 -1.72
N THR A 80 0.40 2.83 -1.44
CA THR A 80 0.14 4.17 -0.90
C THR A 80 -0.11 4.06 0.59
N HIS A 81 0.81 4.62 1.38
CA HIS A 81 0.79 4.56 2.85
C HIS A 81 0.15 5.80 3.47
N GLU A 82 -1.02 6.21 2.99
CA GLU A 82 -1.73 7.34 3.58
C GLU A 82 -2.56 6.85 4.77
N THR A 83 -2.25 7.32 5.98
CA THR A 83 -2.97 6.99 7.21
C THR A 83 -2.69 8.06 8.27
N TYR A 84 -3.66 8.34 9.13
CA TYR A 84 -3.54 9.25 10.26
C TYR A 84 -4.67 8.98 11.26
N LEU A 85 -4.48 9.40 12.51
CA LEU A 85 -5.46 9.21 13.58
C LEU A 85 -6.80 9.86 13.20
N PHE A 86 -7.90 9.17 13.47
CA PHE A 86 -9.26 9.64 13.18
C PHE A 86 -9.52 10.02 11.72
N ARG A 87 -8.83 9.38 10.76
CA ARG A 87 -9.13 9.49 9.33
C ARG A 87 -10.61 9.20 9.06
N ASP A 88 -11.24 10.02 8.22
CA ASP A 88 -12.67 9.93 7.87
C ASP A 88 -13.59 10.00 9.11
N LYS A 89 -13.58 11.17 9.77
CA LYS A 89 -14.29 11.45 11.03
C LYS A 89 -15.71 10.89 11.12
N SER A 90 -16.48 10.93 10.03
CA SER A 90 -17.86 10.43 9.99
C SER A 90 -17.98 8.94 10.37
N HIS A 91 -17.00 8.10 10.03
CA HIS A 91 -16.97 6.70 10.44
C HIS A 91 -16.82 6.56 11.95
N TRP A 92 -15.98 7.40 12.56
CA TRP A 92 -15.75 7.39 14.01
C TRP A 92 -16.91 7.97 14.79
N ASP A 93 -17.59 8.98 14.24
CA ASP A 93 -18.83 9.51 14.81
C ASP A 93 -19.91 8.41 14.85
N TRP A 94 -20.12 7.70 13.73
CA TRP A 94 -21.04 6.56 13.71
C TRP A 94 -20.61 5.44 14.67
N PHE A 95 -19.31 5.11 14.70
CA PHE A 95 -18.77 4.06 15.56
C PHE A 95 -19.07 4.37 17.04
N ARG A 96 -18.82 5.61 17.47
CA ARG A 96 -19.02 6.06 18.84
C ARG A 96 -20.49 6.24 19.21
N GLU A 97 -21.25 6.89 18.35
CA GLU A 97 -22.61 7.36 18.68
C GLU A 97 -23.67 6.30 18.41
N THR A 98 -23.40 5.36 17.50
CA THR A 98 -24.37 4.35 17.07
C THR A 98 -23.88 2.93 17.37
N PHE A 99 -22.75 2.53 16.80
CA PHE A 99 -22.32 1.12 16.84
C PHE A 99 -21.99 0.62 18.24
N LEU A 100 -21.23 1.40 19.02
CA LEU A 100 -20.84 1.03 20.38
C LEU A 100 -22.04 0.95 21.35
N PRO A 101 -22.93 1.96 21.46
CA PRO A 101 -24.11 1.89 22.33
C PRO A 101 -25.02 0.70 21.98
N GLU A 102 -25.24 0.45 20.69
CA GLU A 102 -26.01 -0.69 20.21
C GLU A 102 -25.37 -2.02 20.64
N THR A 103 -24.06 -2.15 20.40
CA THR A 103 -23.29 -3.35 20.74
C THR A 103 -23.34 -3.66 22.23
N VAL A 104 -23.20 -2.63 23.08
CA VAL A 104 -23.28 -2.79 24.54
C VAL A 104 -24.69 -3.21 24.97
N ARG A 105 -25.73 -2.59 24.40
CA ARG A 105 -27.12 -2.95 24.72
C ARG A 105 -27.42 -4.41 24.39
N GLN A 106 -27.02 -4.86 23.21
CA GLN A 106 -27.18 -6.26 22.79
C GLN A 106 -26.40 -7.23 23.71
N ALA A 107 -25.17 -6.86 24.11
CA ALA A 107 -24.36 -7.69 25.00
C ALA A 107 -24.98 -7.80 26.40
N ASN A 108 -25.56 -6.71 26.92
CA ASN A 108 -26.26 -6.71 28.20
C ASN A 108 -27.57 -7.50 28.17
N ALA A 109 -28.27 -7.51 27.04
CA ALA A 109 -29.46 -8.33 26.82
C ALA A 109 -29.15 -9.81 26.54
N GLY A 110 -27.87 -10.22 26.51
CA GLY A 110 -27.47 -11.59 26.21
C GLY A 110 -27.58 -11.99 24.73
N ALA A 111 -27.86 -11.05 23.83
CA ALA A 111 -27.99 -11.30 22.39
C ALA A 111 -26.64 -11.46 21.67
N ARG A 112 -25.52 -11.10 22.34
CA ARG A 112 -24.15 -11.29 21.85
C ARG A 112 -23.14 -11.41 23.00
N PRO A 113 -21.91 -11.91 22.76
CA PRO A 113 -20.87 -11.98 23.79
C PRO A 113 -20.52 -10.61 24.36
N LYS A 114 -20.17 -10.56 25.66
CA LYS A 114 -19.61 -9.37 26.34
C LYS A 114 -18.13 -9.14 26.00
N SER A 115 -17.82 -9.23 24.72
CA SER A 115 -16.48 -9.01 24.16
C SER A 115 -16.63 -8.43 22.76
N LEU A 116 -15.82 -7.44 22.43
CA LEU A 116 -15.76 -6.85 21.10
C LEU A 116 -14.43 -7.22 20.45
N ARG A 117 -14.50 -7.78 19.23
CA ARG A 117 -13.32 -8.07 18.40
C ARG A 117 -13.46 -7.25 17.12
N ILE A 118 -12.43 -6.47 16.81
CA ILE A 118 -12.37 -5.60 15.63
C ILE A 118 -11.09 -5.93 14.88
N TRP A 119 -11.16 -5.91 13.55
CA TRP A 119 -10.01 -6.09 12.67
C TRP A 119 -9.86 -4.84 11.79
N SER A 120 -8.72 -4.15 11.95
CA SER A 120 -8.27 -3.13 11.00
C SER A 120 -7.48 -3.84 9.89
N ALA A 121 -8.13 -4.05 8.75
CA ALA A 121 -7.50 -4.63 7.58
C ALA A 121 -6.75 -3.53 6.81
N ALA A 122 -5.51 -3.79 6.39
CA ALA A 122 -4.62 -2.80 5.79
C ALA A 122 -4.28 -1.60 6.72
N CYS A 123 -3.91 -1.89 7.96
CA CYS A 123 -3.67 -0.88 9.02
C CYS A 123 -2.49 0.07 8.78
N SER A 124 -1.69 -0.10 7.72
CA SER A 124 -0.53 0.74 7.41
C SER A 124 0.42 0.89 8.62
N THR A 125 0.68 2.10 9.11
CA THR A 125 1.47 2.37 10.34
C THR A 125 0.71 2.12 11.65
N GLY A 126 -0.57 1.75 11.59
CA GLY A 126 -1.39 1.36 12.74
C GLY A 126 -2.28 2.46 13.29
N ASP A 127 -2.33 3.65 12.69
CA ASP A 127 -3.11 4.78 13.22
C ASP A 127 -4.61 4.48 13.33
N GLU A 128 -5.18 3.73 12.36
CA GLU A 128 -6.57 3.28 12.43
C GLU A 128 -6.80 2.33 13.61
N ALA A 129 -5.92 1.35 13.81
CA ALA A 129 -6.01 0.42 14.93
C ALA A 129 -5.87 1.15 16.28
N CYS A 130 -4.99 2.15 16.36
CA CYS A 130 -4.86 3.04 17.51
C CYS A 130 -6.15 3.86 17.74
N THR A 131 -6.74 4.39 16.67
CA THR A 131 -8.00 5.15 16.73
C THR A 131 -9.14 4.30 17.27
N ILE A 132 -9.25 3.03 16.85
CA ILE A 132 -10.26 2.09 17.36
C ILE A 132 -10.12 1.85 18.86
N ALA A 133 -8.88 1.81 19.37
CA ALA A 133 -8.59 1.50 20.76
C ALA A 133 -8.72 2.69 21.71
N THR A 134 -8.88 3.91 21.18
CA THR A 134 -8.93 5.18 21.94
C THR A 134 -10.36 5.59 22.23
#